data_AF-A0A9D7P6S5-F1
#
_entry.id   AF-A0A9D7P6S5-F1
#
_cell.length_a   1.000
_cell.length_b   1.000
_cell.length_c   1.000
_cell.angle_alpha   90.00
_cell.angle_beta   90.00
_cell.angle_gamma   90.00
#
_symmetry.space_group_name_H-M   'P 1'
#
loop_
_entity.id
_entity.type
_entity.pdbx_description
1 polymer ?
#
loop_
_entity_poly.entity_id
_entity_poly.type
_entity_poly.pdbx_seq_one_letter_code
_entity_poly.pdbx_strand_id
1 'polypeptide(L)' 'SRILILLTGTDETFSQTVHSRSSYRADEVIWDARYVNIYNPPTPSGRLTVDVRKLHNVESIRKNDQHI' A
#
# COMPACT_ATOMS: atom_id res chain seq x y z
N SER A 1 0.82 -7.84 21.35
CA SER A 1 0.28 -8.74 20.29
C SER A 1 0.93 -8.38 18.95
N ARG A 2 0.86 -9.26 17.94
CA ARG A 2 1.40 -9.07 16.58
C ARG A 2 0.45 -9.64 15.53
N ILE A 3 0.43 -9.04 14.35
CA ILE A 3 -0.28 -9.49 13.15
C ILE A 3 0.77 -9.98 12.14
N LEU A 4 0.53 -11.13 11.52
CA LEU A 4 1.40 -11.70 10.49
C LEU A 4 0.68 -11.65 9.13
N ILE A 5 1.36 -11.13 8.11
CA ILE A 5 0.94 -11.15 6.71
C ILE A 5 1.85 -12.13 5.97
N LEU A 6 1.24 -13.10 5.29
CA LEU A 6 1.91 -14.05 4.40
C LEU A 6 1.37 -13.85 2.99
N LEU A 7 2.28 -13.57 2.05
CA LEU A 7 1.99 -13.48 0.63
C LEU A 7 2.69 -14.63 -0.09
N THR A 8 1.93 -15.37 -0.91
CA THR A 8 2.46 -16.41 -1.79
C THR A 8 2.07 -16.07 -3.22
N GLY A 9 2.99 -16.23 -4.17
CA GLY A 9 2.72 -16.01 -5.59
C GLY A 9 3.57 -16.94 -6.44
N THR A 10 3.29 -17.01 -7.73
CA THR A 10 4.14 -17.72 -8.69
C THR A 10 4.97 -16.69 -9.44
N ASP A 11 6.28 -16.88 -9.45
CA ASP A 11 7.17 -16.16 -10.34
C ASP A 11 7.12 -16.82 -11.72
N GLU A 12 6.62 -16.10 -12.73
CA GLU A 12 6.47 -16.63 -14.09
C GLU A 12 7.82 -16.87 -14.78
N THR A 13 8.85 -16.07 -14.47
CA THR A 13 10.17 -16.16 -15.12
C THR A 13 10.84 -17.50 -14.80
N PHE A 14 10.72 -17.96 -13.57
CA PHE A 14 11.33 -19.20 -13.08
C PHE A 14 10.31 -20.32 -12.84
N SER A 15 9.02 -20.04 -13.01
CA SER A 15 7.90 -20.98 -12.75
C SER A 15 7.94 -21.58 -11.34
N GLN A 16 8.29 -20.75 -10.36
CA GLN A 16 8.46 -21.15 -8.96
C GLN A 16 7.48 -20.42 -8.05
N THR A 17 7.06 -21.08 -6.98
CA THR A 17 6.29 -20.43 -5.91
C THR A 17 7.23 -19.61 -5.03
N VAL A 18 6.93 -18.31 -4.89
CA VAL A 18 7.62 -17.37 -4.02
C VAL A 18 6.77 -17.07 -2.79
N HIS A 19 7.42 -16.88 -1.64
CA HIS A 19 6.79 -16.55 -0.38
C HIS A 19 7.41 -15.27 0.21
N SER A 20 6.56 -14.34 0.64
CA SER A 20 6.95 -13.13 1.37
C SER A 20 6.19 -13.03 2.69
N ARG A 21 6.86 -12.54 3.72
CA ARG A 21 6.31 -12.41 5.08
C ARG A 21 6.56 -11.02 5.63
N SER A 22 5.59 -10.47 6.33
CA SER A 22 5.72 -9.23 7.09
C SER A 22 4.93 -9.33 8.39
N SER A 23 5.39 -8.68 9.45
CA SER A 23 4.69 -8.68 10.73
C SER A 23 4.60 -7.29 11.31
N TYR A 24 3.48 -6.98 11.94
CA TYR A 24 3.21 -5.69 12.58
C TYR A 24 2.86 -5.92 14.05
N ARG A 25 3.53 -5.22 14.95
CA ARG A 25 3.13 -5.11 16.35
C ARG A 25 1.85 -4.28 16.46
N ALA A 26 1.12 -4.44 17.55
CA ALA A 26 -0.13 -3.69 17.77
C ALA A 26 0.09 -2.16 17.77
N ASP A 27 1.25 -1.69 18.23
CA ASP A 27 1.64 -0.28 18.24
C ASP A 27 2.12 0.24 16.86
N GLU A 28 2.30 -0.64 15.87
CA GLU A 28 2.60 -0.28 14.48
C GLU A 28 1.32 -0.13 13.63
N VAL A 29 0.15 -0.44 14.19
CA VAL A 29 -1.15 -0.28 13.52
C VAL A 29 -1.64 1.16 13.70
N ILE A 30 -1.82 1.87 12.59
CA ILE A 30 -2.34 3.24 12.57
C ILE A 30 -3.86 3.18 12.40
N TRP A 31 -4.59 3.58 13.44
CA TRP A 31 -6.05 3.64 13.45
C TRP A 31 -6.57 4.86 12.68
N ASP A 32 -7.79 4.73 12.15
CA ASP A 32 -8.51 5.82 11.46
C ASP A 32 -7.69 6.49 10.33
N ALA A 33 -6.96 5.65 9.58
CA ALA A 33 -6.11 6.07 8.49
C ALA A 33 -6.39 5.27 7.21
N ARG A 34 -6.04 5.86 6.07
CA ARG A 34 -6.04 5.19 4.76
C ARG A 34 -4.72 5.43 4.04
N TYR A 35 -4.34 4.54 3.14
CA TYR A 35 -3.23 4.81 2.24
C TYR A 35 -3.55 5.99 1.33
N VAL A 36 -2.55 6.81 1.04
CA VAL A 36 -2.69 7.91 0.07
C VAL A 36 -2.85 7.36 -1.35
N ASN A 37 -3.40 8.15 -2.26
CA ASN A 37 -3.44 7.78 -3.67
C ASN A 37 -2.02 7.72 -4.27
N ILE A 38 -1.65 6.56 -4.79
CA ILE A 38 -0.35 6.29 -5.42
C ILE A 38 -0.33 6.55 -6.92
N TYR A 39 -1.50 6.70 -7.56
CA TYR A 39 -1.60 6.96 -8.99
C TYR A 39 -1.27 8.42 -9.30
N ASN A 40 -0.41 8.63 -10.28
CA ASN A 40 -0.23 9.95 -10.87
C ASN A 40 -1.38 10.26 -11.82
N PRO A 41 -1.63 11.55 -12.12
CA PRO A 41 -2.51 11.92 -13.22
C PRO A 41 -2.11 11.18 -14.51
N PRO A 42 -3.08 10.75 -15.33
CA PRO A 42 -2.78 10.12 -16.61
C PRO A 42 -1.87 11.02 -17.46
N THR A 43 -0.88 10.42 -18.11
CA THR A 43 -0.08 11.16 -19.09
C THR A 43 -0.96 11.61 -20.27
N PRO A 44 -0.53 12.57 -21.10
CA PRO A 44 -1.25 12.91 -22.33
C PRO A 44 -1.50 11.71 -23.27
N SER A 45 -0.66 10.67 -23.18
CA SER A 45 -0.82 9.41 -23.89
C SER A 45 -1.78 8.40 -23.22
N GLY A 46 -2.40 8.76 -22.10
CA GLY A 46 -3.30 7.89 -21.32
C GLY A 46 -2.59 6.84 -20.48
N ARG A 47 -1.25 6.90 -20.34
CA ARG A 47 -0.49 5.92 -19.57
C ARG A 47 -0.73 6.12 -18.08
N LEU A 48 -1.16 5.05 -17.40
CA LEU A 48 -1.22 4.99 -15.94
C LEU A 48 0.19 4.84 -15.38
N THR A 49 0.55 5.66 -14.40
CA THR A 49 1.81 5.54 -13.68
C THR A 49 1.59 5.62 -12.18
N VAL A 50 2.47 4.96 -11.43
CA VAL A 50 2.41 4.85 -9.97
C VAL A 50 3.66 5.49 -9.37
N ASP A 51 3.48 6.31 -8.34
CA ASP A 51 4.58 6.82 -7.52
C ASP A 51 4.88 5.85 -6.38
N VAL A 52 5.87 4.98 -6.59
CA VAL A 52 6.29 3.94 -5.61
C VAL A 52 6.77 4.52 -4.28
N ARG A 53 7.18 5.81 -4.25
CA ARG A 53 7.60 6.47 -3.00
C ARG A 53 6.44 6.67 -2.05
N LYS A 54 5.20 6.68 -2.54
CA LYS A 54 3.98 6.85 -1.75
C LYS A 54 3.42 5.55 -1.18
N LEU A 55 4.01 4.39 -1.49
CA LEU A 55 3.46 3.08 -1.14
C LEU A 55 3.26 2.87 0.37
N HIS A 56 4.07 3.54 1.19
CA HIS A 56 4.00 3.47 2.65
C HIS A 56 3.26 4.66 3.28
N ASN A 57 2.84 5.64 2.49
CA ASN A 57 2.25 6.87 3.00
C ASN A 57 0.78 6.63 3.37
N VAL A 58 0.40 7.08 4.57
CA VAL A 58 -0.97 7.06 5.05
C VAL A 58 -1.42 8.46 5.45
N GLU A 59 -2.72 8.68 5.39
CA GLU A 59 -3.36 9.90 5.86
C GLU A 59 -4.48 9.56 6.86
N SER A 60 -4.66 10.42 7.86
CA SER A 60 -5.76 10.28 8.82
C SER A 60 -7.08 10.70 8.17
N ILE A 61 -8.10 9.87 8.34
CA ILE A 61 -9.44 10.12 7.81
C ILE A 61 -10.05 11.38 8.44
N ARG A 62 -9.80 11.61 9.75
CA ARG A 62 -10.38 12.76 10.49
C ARG A 62 -9.87 14.13 10.05
N LYS A 63 -8.71 14.21 9.39
CA LYS A 63 -8.14 15.49 8.94
C LYS A 63 -8.76 15.99 7.63
N ASN A 64 -9.42 15.12 6.87
CA ASN A 64 -9.87 15.43 5.52
C ASN A 64 -11.32 15.96 5.45
N ASP A 65 -12.03 16.01 6.59
CA ASP A 65 -13.44 16.42 6.69
C ASP A 65 -13.63 17.89 7.15
N GLN A 66 -12.56 18.68 7.26
CA GLN A 66 -12.59 20.10 7.66
C GLN A 66 -12.68 21.05 6.44
N HIS A 67 -13.48 20.69 5.44
CA HIS A 67 -13.91 21.56 4.34
C HIS A 67 -15.41 21.37 4.13
N ILE A 68 -16.19 21.84 5.11
CA ILE A 68 -17.61 22.18 4.97
C ILE A 68 -17.83 23.59 5.48
#